data_AF-A0A8T5NA32-F1
#
_entry.id   AF-A0A8T5NA32-F1
#
_cell.length_a   1.000
_cell.length_b   1.000
_cell.length_c   1.000
_cell.angle_alpha   90.00
_cell.angle_beta   90.00
_cell.angle_gamma   90.00
#
_symmetry.space_group_name_H-M   'P 1'
#
loop_
_entity.id
_entity.type
_entity.pdbx_description
1 polymer ?
#
loop_
_entity_poly.entity_id
_entity_poly.type
_entity_poly.pdbx_seq_one_letter_code
_entity_poly.pdbx_strand_id
1 'polypeptide(L)'
;VGMTPNTDIFKKLDIEMDEKGYIKTDRTQKTSIDGIYAVGDIASDLQLVVIAVAQGATVANNAYIELKKPYWRSAGSQAEESH
;
A
#
# COMPACT_ATOMS: atom_id res chain seq x y z
N VAL A 1 -5.08 5.74 26.01
CA VAL A 1 -6.07 5.22 25.05
C VAL A 1 -5.34 5.05 23.73
N GLY A 2 -5.14 3.82 23.27
CA GLY A 2 -4.46 3.52 22.01
C GLY A 2 -5.17 2.32 21.37
N MET A 3 -5.45 2.40 20.07
CA MET A 3 -6.07 1.29 19.36
C MET A 3 -4.98 0.29 18.98
N THR A 4 -5.17 -0.96 19.38
CA THR A 4 -4.34 -2.07 18.90
C THR A 4 -4.86 -2.52 17.54
N PRO A 5 -4.04 -2.50 16.48
CA PRO A 5 -4.48 -2.96 15.16
C PRO A 5 -4.80 -4.46 15.18
N ASN A 6 -5.90 -4.85 14.51
CA ASN A 6 -6.32 -6.25 14.43
C ASN A 6 -5.48 -7.01 13.39
N THR A 7 -4.30 -7.48 13.78
CA THR A 7 -3.33 -8.13 12.88
C THR A 7 -3.24 -9.65 13.00
N ASP A 8 -4.09 -10.29 13.80
CA ASP A 8 -3.99 -11.73 14.06
C ASP A 8 -4.08 -12.59 12.80
N ILE A 9 -4.85 -12.15 11.81
CA ILE A 9 -4.98 -12.83 10.51
C ILE A 9 -3.72 -12.70 9.65
N PHE A 10 -2.93 -11.63 9.82
CA PHE A 10 -1.74 -11.33 9.02
C PHE A 10 -0.46 -11.91 9.62
N LYS A 11 -0.45 -12.27 10.91
CA LYS A 11 0.70 -12.93 11.57
C LYS A 11 1.13 -14.23 10.87
N LYS A 12 0.22 -14.88 10.14
CA LYS A 12 0.51 -16.10 9.35
C LYS A 12 1.09 -15.82 7.97
N LEU A 13 1.02 -14.57 7.50
CA LEU A 13 1.44 -14.19 6.16
C LEU A 13 2.91 -13.78 6.07
N ASP A 14 3.67 -13.77 7.17
CA ASP A 14 5.07 -13.29 7.20
C ASP A 14 5.23 -11.86 6.65
N ILE A 15 4.21 -11.02 6.88
CA ILE A 15 4.22 -9.60 6.52
C ILE A 15 4.96 -8.82 7.61
N GLU A 16 5.84 -7.92 7.20
CA GLU A 16 6.56 -7.05 8.12
C GLU A 16 5.61 -6.10 8.85
N MET A 17 5.80 -6.01 10.17
CA MET A 17 5.07 -5.11 11.05
C MET A 17 6.03 -4.19 11.82
N ASP A 18 5.53 -3.07 12.31
CA ASP A 18 6.25 -2.21 13.24
C ASP A 18 6.12 -2.70 14.69
N GLU A 19 6.82 -2.02 15.60
CA GLU A 19 6.82 -2.36 17.04
C GLU A 19 5.44 -2.22 17.70
N LYS A 20 4.53 -1.45 17.10
CA LYS A 20 3.15 -1.26 17.57
C LYS A 20 2.17 -2.25 16.95
N GLY A 21 2.64 -3.09 16.02
CA GLY A 21 1.86 -4.12 15.35
C GLY A 21 1.09 -3.62 14.12
N TYR A 22 1.40 -2.46 13.55
CA TYR A 22 0.87 -2.05 12.25
C TYR A 22 1.66 -2.69 11.12
N ILE A 23 1.00 -2.95 9.99
CA ILE A 23 1.67 -3.43 8.78
C ILE A 23 2.56 -2.31 8.25
N LYS A 24 3.84 -2.61 8.05
CA LYS A 24 4.77 -1.67 7.42
C LYS A 24 4.44 -1.56 5.94
N THR A 25 4.34 -0.31 5.48
CA THR A 25 4.19 -0.02 4.06
C THR A 25 5.17 1.05 3.59
N ASP A 26 5.50 1.03 2.31
CA ASP A 26 6.18 2.15 1.66
C ASP A 26 5.21 3.32 1.38
N ARG A 27 5.71 4.37 0.70
CA ARG A 27 4.91 5.56 0.33
C ARG A 27 3.80 5.28 -0.69
N THR A 28 3.81 4.09 -1.31
CA THR A 28 2.82 3.62 -2.28
C THR A 28 1.85 2.61 -1.69
N GLN A 29 1.92 2.39 -0.37
CA GLN A 29 1.14 1.43 0.41
C GLN A 29 1.46 -0.05 0.12
N LYS A 30 2.60 -0.35 -0.52
CA LYS A 30 3.09 -1.73 -0.70
C LYS A 30 3.62 -2.29 0.62
N THR A 31 3.28 -3.53 0.91
CA THR A 31 3.86 -4.27 2.06
C THR A 31 5.21 -4.88 1.69
N SER A 32 5.81 -5.64 2.62
CA SER A 32 6.99 -6.47 2.35
C SER A 32 6.74 -7.61 1.36
N ILE A 33 5.47 -7.93 1.07
CA ILE A 33 5.08 -8.99 0.14
C ILE A 33 4.53 -8.37 -1.13
N ASP A 34 5.13 -8.75 -2.26
CA ASP A 34 4.73 -8.24 -3.56
C ASP A 34 3.28 -8.60 -3.90
N GLY A 35 2.56 -7.65 -4.50
CA GLY A 35 1.12 -7.76 -4.76
C GLY A 35 0.21 -7.61 -3.54
N ILE A 36 0.75 -7.47 -2.33
CA ILE A 36 -0.03 -7.19 -1.11
C ILE A 36 0.15 -5.73 -0.68
N TYR A 37 -0.96 -5.07 -0.42
CA TYR A 37 -1.03 -3.68 0.02
C TYR A 37 -1.79 -3.57 1.33
N ALA A 38 -1.49 -2.54 2.12
CA ALA A 38 -2.19 -2.24 3.36
C ALA A 38 -2.53 -0.74 3.48
N VAL A 39 -3.75 -0.43 3.90
CA VAL A 39 -4.30 0.94 3.94
C VAL A 39 -5.18 1.15 5.17
N GLY A 40 -5.33 2.41 5.58
CA GLY A 40 -6.15 2.77 6.74
C GLY A 40 -5.54 2.33 8.07
N ASP A 41 -6.39 2.05 9.04
CA ASP A 41 -6.04 1.84 10.45
C ASP A 41 -5.09 0.64 10.69
N ILE A 42 -4.92 -0.26 9.71
CA ILE A 42 -3.99 -1.39 9.82
C ILE A 42 -2.55 -1.00 9.49
N ALA A 43 -2.34 0.13 8.80
CA ALA A 43 -1.06 0.57 8.25
C ALA A 43 -0.70 2.01 8.63
N SER A 44 -1.52 2.68 9.44
CA SER A 44 -1.30 4.07 9.85
C SER A 44 -1.79 4.34 11.26
N ASP A 45 -0.98 5.09 12.01
CA ASP A 45 -1.37 5.69 13.29
C ASP A 45 -2.41 6.82 13.12
N LEU A 46 -2.65 7.31 11.90
CA LEU A 46 -3.61 8.38 11.61
C LEU A 46 -4.94 7.82 11.11
N GLN A 47 -5.81 7.50 12.07
CA GLN A 47 -7.08 6.78 11.88
C GLN A 47 -8.21 7.72 11.43
N LEU A 48 -8.04 8.33 10.26
CA LEU A 48 -9.01 9.22 9.64
C LEU A 48 -9.60 8.59 8.39
N VAL A 49 -10.93 8.54 8.30
CA VAL A 49 -11.66 7.96 7.15
C VAL A 49 -11.18 8.54 5.82
N VAL A 50 -10.97 9.85 5.75
CA VAL A 50 -10.50 10.53 4.53
C VAL A 50 -9.12 10.02 4.07
N ILE A 51 -8.25 9.66 5.01
CA ILE A 51 -6.91 9.13 4.71
C ILE A 51 -7.01 7.70 4.21
N ALA A 52 -7.81 6.86 4.88
CA ALA A 52 -8.05 5.49 4.44
C ALA A 52 -8.62 5.45 3.00
N VAL A 53 -9.55 6.35 2.68
CA VAL A 53 -10.12 6.49 1.32
C VAL A 53 -9.05 6.93 0.31
N ALA A 54 -8.24 7.94 0.65
CA ALA A 54 -7.18 8.42 -0.25
C ALA A 54 -6.11 7.35 -0.53
N GLN A 55 -5.70 6.60 0.50
CA GLN A 55 -4.79 5.46 0.38
C GLN A 55 -5.40 4.35 -0.48
N GLY A 56 -6.67 4.00 -0.25
CA GLY A 56 -7.40 3.01 -1.04
C GLY A 56 -7.47 3.38 -2.53
N ALA A 57 -7.77 4.63 -2.86
CA ALA A 57 -7.79 5.12 -4.25
C ALA A 57 -6.39 5.02 -4.90
N THR A 58 -5.34 5.35 -4.16
CA THR A 58 -3.95 5.24 -4.62
C THR A 58 -3.59 3.80 -4.94
N VAL A 59 -3.88 2.86 -4.02
CA VAL A 59 -3.62 1.43 -4.22
C VAL A 59 -4.40 0.87 -5.40
N ALA A 60 -5.69 1.20 -5.52
CA ALA A 60 -6.53 0.70 -6.61
C ALA A 60 -5.97 1.08 -7.99
N ASN A 61 -5.51 2.33 -8.13
CA ASN A 61 -4.87 2.78 -9.36
C ASN A 61 -3.53 2.09 -9.60
N ASN A 62 -2.67 1.99 -8.59
CA ASN A 62 -1.36 1.36 -8.72
C ASN A 62 -1.48 -0.13 -9.07
N ALA A 63 -2.32 -0.87 -8.36
CA ALA A 63 -2.59 -2.28 -8.62
C ALA A 63 -3.16 -2.50 -10.03
N TYR A 64 -4.08 -1.63 -10.48
CA TYR A 64 -4.60 -1.69 -11.85
C TYR A 64 -3.48 -1.53 -12.89
N ILE A 65 -2.62 -0.52 -12.73
CA ILE A 65 -1.50 -0.26 -13.63
C ILE A 65 -0.53 -1.45 -13.66
N GLU A 66 -0.21 -2.00 -12.50
CA GLU A 66 0.72 -3.12 -12.36
C GLU A 66 0.19 -4.40 -13.01
N LEU A 67 -1.11 -4.68 -12.82
CA LEU A 67 -1.78 -5.86 -13.38
C LEU A 67 -2.03 -5.75 -14.89
N LYS A 68 -2.50 -4.59 -15.36
CA LYS A 68 -2.91 -4.40 -16.75
C LYS A 68 -1.78 -3.92 -17.67
N LYS A 69 -0.72 -3.34 -17.10
CA LYS A 69 0.41 -2.75 -17.83
C LYS A 69 -0.07 -1.95 -19.04
N PRO A 70 -0.98 -0.97 -18.84
CA PRO A 70 -1.65 -0.32 -19.94
C PRO A 70 -0.66 0.46 -20.80
N TYR A 71 -0.90 0.52 -22.11
CA TYR A 71 0.04 1.06 -23.10
C TYR A 71 0.45 2.52 -22.85
N TRP A 72 -0.40 3.34 -22.22
CA TRP A 72 -0.07 4.72 -21.88
C TRP A 72 0.95 4.84 -20.74
N ARG A 73 1.17 3.78 -19.95
CA ARG A 73 2.20 3.73 -18.91
C ARG A 73 3.57 3.37 -19.49
N SER A 74 3.63 2.53 -20.53
CA SER A 74 4.86 2.18 -21.26
C SER A 74 5.33 3.27 -22.22
N ALA A 75 4.41 4.10 -22.72
CA ALA A 75 4.76 5.23 -23.60
C ALA A 75 5.47 6.37 -22.87
N GLY A 76 5.30 6.49 -21.54
CA GLY A 76 5.91 7.55 -20.73
C GLY A 76 7.36 7.27 -20.31
N SER A 77 7.74 6.01 -20.03
CA SER A 77 9.10 5.72 -19.53
C SER A 77 10.19 5.89 -20.59
N GLN A 78 9.87 5.70 -21.87
CA GLN A 78 10.83 5.95 -22.95
C GLN A 78 11.08 7.45 -23.22
N ALA A 79 10.19 8.34 -22.77
CA ALA A 79 10.37 9.78 -22.91
C ALA A 79 11.25 10.38 -21.79
N GLU A 80 11.33 9.71 -20.63
CA GLU A 80 12.13 10.14 -19.48
C GLU A 80 13.57 9.59 -19.52
N GLU A 81 13.81 8.45 -20.17
CA GLU A 81 15.16 7.87 -20.36
C GLU A 81 15.95 8.51 -21.53
N SER A 82 15.34 9.41 -22.30
CA SER A 82 15.96 10.10 -23.44
C SER A 82 16.51 11.50 -23.11
N HIS A 83 16.69 11.82 -21.81
CA HIS A 83 17.21 13.12 -21.35
C HIS A 83 18.43 12.98 -20.44
#